data_AF-A0A328ZHV3-F1
#
_entry.id   AF-A0A328ZHV3-F1
#
_cell.length_a   1.000
_cell.length_b   1.000
_cell.length_c   1.000
_cell.angle_alpha   90.00
_cell.angle_beta   90.00
_cell.angle_gamma   90.00
#
_symmetry.space_group_name_H-M   'P 1'
#
loop_
_entity.id
_entity.type
_entity.pdbx_description
1 polymer ?
#
loop_
_entity_poly.entity_id
_entity_poly.type
_entity_poly.pdbx_seq_one_letter_code
_entity_poly.pdbx_strand_id
1 'polypeptide(L)'
;MEGAPSAAAREFNPHAGDAPGPSPVANHAALQALCLIARLHQVAAEPATLAHQLGLSASDAVGVQDLLLAAKLLGLKARRVRSGAERLTLAPLPALALVRAPGTAGGEDGGDEGAGGAGLHAVVLAQCDGQRVLLQDPGAAGAESGGGRPTIESVPEFTRRWTGELILVSSRASLAGELARFDFSWFIPSLVRHRRLLGEVLLISFMLQLFALVSPLFFQVVMDKVLVHRGLTTLDVLVAGLVVVVVFES
;
A
#
# COMPACT_ATOMS: atom_id res chain seq x y z
N MET A 1 -55.44 -31.50 -60.46
CA MET A 1 -55.98 -31.32 -59.09
C MET A 1 -55.40 -32.43 -58.23
N GLU A 2 -54.07 -32.58 -58.17
CA GLU A 2 -53.15 -31.85 -57.28
C GLU A 2 -53.51 -32.02 -55.79
N GLY A 3 -52.74 -32.89 -55.12
CA GLY A 3 -52.68 -33.07 -53.68
C GLY A 3 -51.24 -33.40 -53.33
N ALA A 4 -50.42 -32.36 -53.17
CA ALA A 4 -49.02 -32.47 -52.76
C ALA A 4 -48.89 -32.63 -51.23
N PRO A 5 -47.86 -33.31 -50.72
CA PRO A 5 -47.62 -33.47 -49.30
C PRO A 5 -46.97 -32.23 -48.67
N SER A 6 -47.36 -32.01 -47.41
CA SER A 6 -46.87 -31.04 -46.43
C SER A 6 -45.36 -30.80 -46.46
N ALA A 7 -44.95 -29.65 -47.02
CA ALA A 7 -43.62 -29.09 -46.85
C ALA A 7 -43.55 -28.40 -45.48
N ALA A 8 -42.91 -29.07 -44.52
CA ALA A 8 -42.48 -28.45 -43.27
C ALA A 8 -41.45 -27.36 -43.60
N ALA A 9 -41.86 -26.11 -43.49
CA ALA A 9 -40.98 -24.97 -43.53
C ALA A 9 -40.01 -25.06 -42.33
N ARG A 10 -38.78 -25.51 -42.61
CA ARG A 10 -37.64 -25.25 -41.72
C ARG A 10 -37.41 -23.75 -41.75
N GLU A 11 -37.91 -23.05 -40.74
CA GLU A 11 -37.49 -21.70 -40.42
C GLU A 11 -35.97 -21.70 -40.24
N PHE A 12 -35.28 -21.15 -41.23
CA PHE A 12 -33.87 -20.82 -41.16
C PHE A 12 -33.72 -19.69 -40.14
N ASN A 13 -33.31 -20.02 -38.93
CA ASN A 13 -33.00 -19.07 -37.87
C ASN A 13 -31.54 -18.61 -38.04
N PRO A 14 -31.26 -17.37 -38.52
CA PRO A 14 -29.89 -16.89 -38.73
C PRO A 14 -29.14 -16.53 -37.45
N HIS A 15 -29.73 -16.76 -36.26
CA HIS A 15 -29.10 -16.43 -34.97
C HIS A 15 -28.44 -17.61 -34.24
N ALA A 16 -28.33 -18.78 -34.87
CA ALA A 16 -27.55 -19.90 -34.34
C ALA A 16 -26.06 -19.74 -34.70
N GLY A 17 -25.37 -18.75 -34.12
CA GLY A 17 -23.97 -18.52 -34.46
C GLY A 17 -23.27 -17.37 -33.77
N ASP A 18 -23.61 -17.04 -32.51
CA ASP A 18 -22.73 -16.18 -31.71
C ASP A 18 -22.79 -16.62 -30.24
N ALA A 19 -22.20 -17.78 -29.96
CA ALA A 19 -21.66 -17.99 -28.63
C ALA A 19 -20.56 -16.94 -28.48
N PRO A 20 -20.62 -16.00 -27.51
CA PRO A 20 -19.60 -14.98 -27.38
C PRO A 20 -18.28 -15.70 -27.14
N GLY A 21 -17.41 -15.71 -28.15
CA GLY A 21 -16.03 -16.11 -27.98
C GLY A 21 -15.43 -15.30 -26.82
N PRO A 22 -14.51 -15.88 -26.02
CA PRO A 22 -13.92 -15.18 -24.89
C PRO A 22 -13.41 -13.82 -25.36
N SER A 23 -14.05 -12.74 -24.88
CA SER A 23 -13.74 -11.39 -25.34
C SER A 23 -12.24 -11.11 -25.12
N PRO A 24 -11.55 -10.39 -26.03
CA PRO A 24 -10.11 -10.11 -25.92
C PRO A 24 -9.72 -9.35 -24.63
N VAL A 25 -10.72 -8.80 -23.93
CA VAL A 25 -10.60 -8.14 -22.63
C VAL A 25 -10.36 -9.16 -21.49
N ALA A 26 -10.93 -10.36 -21.58
CA ALA A 26 -10.78 -11.42 -20.58
C ALA A 26 -9.34 -11.98 -20.56
N ASN A 27 -8.72 -12.08 -21.75
CA ASN A 27 -7.36 -12.65 -21.89
C ASN A 27 -6.28 -11.75 -21.26
N HIS A 28 -6.51 -10.44 -21.19
CA HIS A 28 -5.60 -9.49 -20.55
C HIS A 28 -6.00 -9.10 -19.11
N ALA A 29 -7.01 -9.75 -18.52
CA ALA A 29 -7.45 -9.43 -17.16
C ALA A 29 -6.30 -9.51 -16.15
N ALA A 30 -5.37 -10.44 -16.35
CA ALA A 30 -4.19 -10.58 -15.50
C ALA A 30 -3.22 -9.39 -15.61
N LEU A 31 -2.98 -8.87 -16.82
CA LEU A 31 -2.18 -7.66 -17.02
C LEU A 31 -2.89 -6.43 -16.49
N GLN A 32 -4.22 -6.35 -16.62
CA GLN A 32 -5.01 -5.28 -16.02
C GLN A 32 -4.90 -5.30 -14.49
N ALA A 33 -4.93 -6.47 -13.86
CA ALA A 33 -4.74 -6.62 -12.42
C ALA A 33 -3.36 -6.11 -11.99
N LEU A 34 -2.32 -6.46 -12.75
CA LEU A 34 -0.97 -5.94 -12.52
C LEU A 34 -0.90 -4.41 -12.70
N CYS A 35 -1.53 -3.85 -13.73
CA CYS A 35 -1.58 -2.41 -13.95
C CYS A 35 -2.28 -1.68 -12.79
N LEU A 36 -3.34 -2.28 -12.23
CA LEU A 36 -4.01 -1.74 -11.05
C LEU A 36 -3.07 -1.65 -9.84
N ILE A 37 -2.30 -2.71 -9.58
CA ILE A 37 -1.29 -2.67 -8.51
C ILE A 37 -0.17 -1.67 -8.82
N ALA A 38 0.28 -1.59 -10.07
CA ALA A 38 1.29 -0.62 -10.48
C ALA A 38 0.83 0.82 -10.19
N ARG A 39 -0.44 1.14 -10.50
CA ARG A 39 -1.05 2.44 -10.17
C ARG A 39 -1.10 2.71 -8.67
N LEU A 40 -1.38 1.70 -7.84
CA LEU A 40 -1.33 1.84 -6.37
C LEU A 40 0.09 2.18 -5.89
N HIS A 41 1.13 1.69 -6.57
CA HIS A 41 2.52 2.06 -6.35
C HIS A 41 2.96 3.34 -7.09
N GLN A 42 2.03 4.14 -7.61
CA GLN A 42 2.29 5.38 -8.35
C GLN A 42 3.11 5.18 -9.64
N VAL A 43 3.03 4.00 -10.25
CA VAL A 43 3.65 3.70 -11.55
C VAL A 43 2.56 3.73 -12.63
N ALA A 44 2.74 4.56 -13.65
CA ALA A 44 1.86 4.58 -14.81
C ALA A 44 2.05 3.29 -15.62
N ALA A 45 0.97 2.54 -15.81
CA ALA A 45 0.98 1.27 -16.52
C ALA A 45 -0.31 1.14 -17.33
N GLU A 46 -0.16 0.74 -18.59
CA GLU A 46 -1.27 0.50 -19.52
C GLU A 46 -1.20 -0.94 -20.04
N PRO A 47 -2.32 -1.71 -19.97
CA PRO A 47 -2.30 -3.14 -20.27
C PRO A 47 -1.99 -3.42 -21.75
N ALA A 48 -2.47 -2.57 -22.67
CA ALA A 48 -2.23 -2.73 -24.11
C ALA A 48 -0.74 -2.56 -24.46
N THR A 49 -0.09 -1.55 -23.86
CA THR A 49 1.35 -1.31 -24.03
C THR A 49 2.19 -2.47 -23.50
N LEU A 50 1.80 -3.04 -22.35
CA LEU A 50 2.48 -4.19 -21.76
C LEU A 50 2.34 -5.44 -22.62
N ALA A 51 1.13 -5.73 -23.11
CA ALA A 51 0.91 -6.86 -24.01
C ALA A 51 1.80 -6.75 -25.26
N HIS A 52 1.87 -5.54 -25.86
CA HIS A 52 2.72 -5.28 -27.02
C HIS A 52 4.22 -5.47 -26.72
N GLN A 53 4.70 -4.97 -25.57
CA GLN A 53 6.11 -5.14 -25.16
C GLN A 53 6.50 -6.59 -24.89
N LEU A 54 5.54 -7.42 -24.46
CA LEU A 54 5.72 -8.85 -24.24
C LEU A 54 5.58 -9.68 -25.53
N GLY A 55 5.18 -9.05 -26.65
CA GLY A 55 4.89 -9.74 -27.90
C GLY A 55 3.64 -10.62 -27.82
N LEU A 56 2.75 -10.38 -26.85
CA LEU A 56 1.52 -11.14 -26.65
C LEU A 56 0.41 -10.58 -27.54
N SER A 57 -0.26 -11.48 -28.25
CA SER A 57 -1.46 -11.18 -29.02
C SER A 57 -2.69 -11.21 -28.13
N ALA A 58 -3.80 -10.62 -28.59
CA ALA A 58 -5.02 -10.51 -27.80
C ALA A 58 -5.72 -11.84 -27.45
N SER A 59 -5.22 -12.94 -28.00
CA SER A 59 -5.69 -14.31 -27.73
C SER A 59 -4.73 -15.14 -26.89
N ASP A 60 -3.53 -14.62 -26.59
CA ASP A 60 -2.53 -15.37 -25.84
C ASP A 60 -2.86 -15.35 -24.34
N ALA A 61 -2.80 -16.53 -23.72
CA ALA A 61 -3.00 -16.65 -22.28
C ALA A 61 -1.80 -16.07 -21.54
N VAL A 62 -2.03 -15.09 -20.66
CA VAL A 62 -0.98 -14.48 -19.85
C VAL A 62 -0.60 -15.43 -18.71
N GLY A 63 0.60 -15.99 -18.77
CA GLY A 63 1.14 -16.86 -17.74
C GLY A 63 1.64 -16.10 -16.51
N VAL A 64 1.91 -16.83 -15.44
CA VAL A 64 2.52 -16.27 -14.21
C VAL A 64 3.91 -15.70 -14.49
N GLN A 65 4.67 -16.32 -15.39
CA GLN A 65 6.00 -15.84 -15.77
C GLN A 65 5.93 -14.52 -16.54
N ASP A 66 4.93 -14.38 -17.42
CA ASP A 66 4.69 -13.14 -18.17
C ASP A 66 4.31 -12.01 -17.22
N LEU A 67 3.53 -12.27 -16.17
CA LEU A 67 3.23 -11.28 -15.13
C LEU A 67 4.48 -10.83 -14.35
N LEU A 68 5.37 -11.75 -14.02
CA LEU A 68 6.62 -11.41 -13.33
C LEU A 68 7.55 -10.59 -14.25
N LEU A 69 7.61 -10.94 -15.53
CA LEU A 69 8.36 -10.20 -16.54
C LEU A 69 7.77 -8.80 -16.76
N ALA A 70 6.45 -8.70 -16.91
CA ALA A 70 5.70 -7.45 -17.02
C ALA A 70 5.98 -6.52 -15.82
N ALA A 71 5.95 -7.06 -14.60
CA ALA A 71 6.27 -6.29 -13.40
C ALA A 71 7.70 -5.74 -13.43
N LYS A 72 8.66 -6.55 -13.91
CA LYS A 72 10.05 -6.14 -14.07
C LYS A 72 10.21 -5.03 -15.12
N LEU A 73 9.47 -5.09 -16.23
CA LEU A 73 9.45 -4.04 -17.26
C LEU A 73 8.92 -2.72 -16.71
N LEU A 74 7.93 -2.77 -15.79
CA LEU A 74 7.41 -1.60 -15.07
C LEU A 74 8.36 -1.07 -13.97
N GLY A 75 9.53 -1.69 -13.77
CA GLY A 75 10.45 -1.33 -12.69
C GLY A 75 10.01 -1.78 -11.29
N LEU A 76 8.98 -2.62 -11.21
CA LEU A 76 8.48 -3.23 -9.98
C LEU A 76 9.25 -4.52 -9.68
N LYS A 77 9.37 -4.86 -8.39
CA LYS A 77 9.91 -6.14 -7.93
C LYS A 77 8.74 -7.03 -7.54
N ALA A 78 8.48 -8.06 -8.34
CA ALA A 78 7.44 -9.05 -8.09
C ALA A 78 8.05 -10.40 -7.67
N ARG A 79 7.40 -11.09 -6.73
CA ARG A 79 7.78 -12.44 -6.29
C ARG A 79 6.53 -13.30 -6.10
N ARG A 80 6.53 -14.49 -6.72
CA ARG A 80 5.54 -15.54 -6.46
C ARG A 80 5.81 -16.21 -5.11
N VAL A 81 4.79 -16.34 -4.28
CA VAL A 81 4.83 -16.96 -2.96
C VAL A 81 3.61 -17.86 -2.79
N ARG A 82 3.81 -19.02 -2.16
CA ARG A 82 2.71 -19.87 -1.68
C ARG A 82 2.36 -19.50 -0.26
N SER A 83 1.09 -19.23 -0.03
CA SER A 83 0.53 -18.84 1.27
C SER A 83 -0.69 -19.69 1.59
N GLY A 84 -0.90 -19.97 2.88
CA GLY A 84 -2.17 -20.50 3.39
C GLY A 84 -3.11 -19.38 3.82
N ALA A 85 -4.40 -19.69 4.01
CA ALA A 85 -5.42 -18.71 4.41
C ALA A 85 -5.06 -17.98 5.72
N GLU A 86 -4.45 -18.69 6.68
CA GLU A 86 -4.04 -18.11 7.97
C GLU A 86 -2.93 -17.05 7.84
N ARG A 87 -2.06 -17.19 6.82
CA ARG A 87 -0.95 -16.26 6.59
C ARG A 87 -1.35 -15.07 5.71
N LEU A 88 -2.59 -15.03 5.22
CA LEU A 88 -3.07 -13.97 4.34
C LEU A 88 -3.08 -12.61 5.03
N THR A 89 -3.43 -12.57 6.33
CA THR A 89 -3.41 -11.37 7.17
C THR A 89 -2.00 -10.86 7.45
N LEU A 90 -0.98 -11.72 7.35
CA LEU A 90 0.43 -11.37 7.55
C LEU A 90 1.15 -11.00 6.25
N ALA A 91 0.51 -11.18 5.10
CA ALA A 91 1.11 -10.90 3.81
C ALA A 91 1.17 -9.37 3.57
N PRO A 92 2.22 -8.86 2.90
CA PRO A 92 2.27 -7.46 2.50
C PRO A 92 1.28 -7.23 1.34
N LEU A 93 0.12 -6.68 1.67
CA LEU A 93 -0.92 -6.28 0.72
C LEU A 93 -0.68 -4.82 0.29
N PRO A 94 -1.03 -4.41 -0.95
CA PRO A 94 -1.76 -5.16 -1.97
C PRO A 94 -0.92 -6.21 -2.71
N ALA A 95 -1.53 -7.34 -3.08
CA ALA A 95 -0.90 -8.42 -3.82
C ALA A 95 -1.81 -8.96 -4.93
N LEU A 96 -1.26 -9.62 -5.95
CA LEU A 96 -2.10 -10.40 -6.89
C LEU A 96 -2.33 -11.79 -6.33
N ALA A 97 -3.58 -12.21 -6.27
CA ALA A 97 -3.94 -13.59 -5.96
C ALA A 97 -4.32 -14.32 -7.25
N LEU A 98 -3.83 -15.55 -7.40
CA LEU A 98 -4.19 -16.42 -8.52
C LEU A 98 -5.40 -17.26 -8.10
N VAL A 99 -6.54 -17.05 -8.75
CA VAL A 99 -7.77 -17.81 -8.54
C VAL A 99 -8.10 -18.66 -9.76
N ARG A 100 -8.81 -19.76 -9.56
CA ARG A 100 -9.29 -20.60 -10.66
C ARG A 100 -10.51 -19.95 -11.32
N ALA A 101 -10.51 -19.87 -12.65
CA ALA A 101 -11.62 -19.33 -13.42
C ALA A 101 -12.86 -20.23 -13.26
N PRO A 102 -14.07 -19.64 -13.18
CA PRO A 102 -15.32 -20.40 -13.12
C PRO A 102 -15.56 -21.08 -14.48
N GLY A 103 -15.28 -22.38 -14.58
CA GLY A 103 -15.49 -23.16 -15.80
C GLY A 103 -14.59 -24.38 -16.00
N THR A 104 -13.47 -24.49 -15.29
CA THR A 104 -12.63 -25.70 -15.31
C THR A 104 -13.02 -26.64 -14.17
N ALA A 105 -14.14 -27.36 -14.34
CA ALA A 105 -14.48 -28.49 -13.49
C ALA A 105 -13.82 -29.76 -14.06
N GLY A 106 -13.00 -30.42 -13.24
CA GLY A 106 -12.56 -31.81 -13.45
C GLY A 106 -11.08 -31.98 -13.81
N GLY A 107 -10.37 -32.76 -12.99
CA GLY A 107 -9.02 -33.22 -13.28
C GLY A 107 -8.18 -33.38 -12.02
N GLU A 108 -8.52 -34.35 -11.18
CA GLU A 108 -7.51 -35.01 -10.36
C GLU A 108 -6.49 -35.63 -11.32
N ASP A 109 -5.24 -35.16 -11.30
CA ASP A 109 -4.02 -35.98 -11.37
C ASP A 109 -2.79 -35.08 -11.57
N GLY A 110 -1.74 -35.41 -10.83
CA GLY A 110 -0.44 -34.76 -10.94
C GLY A 110 0.37 -35.29 -12.12
N GLY A 111 1.29 -34.47 -12.61
CA GLY A 111 2.36 -34.93 -13.52
C GLY A 111 2.66 -33.97 -14.67
N ASP A 112 3.66 -33.13 -14.44
CA ASP A 112 4.68 -32.66 -15.39
C ASP A 112 4.31 -31.84 -16.66
N GLU A 113 5.34 -31.11 -17.09
CA GLU A 113 5.42 -29.95 -17.98
C GLU A 113 4.70 -29.97 -19.34
N GLY A 114 4.08 -28.83 -19.66
CA GLY A 114 4.00 -28.31 -21.04
C GLY A 114 2.61 -28.19 -21.65
N ALA A 115 2.24 -26.96 -21.99
CA ALA A 115 1.15 -26.55 -22.89
C ALA A 115 -0.31 -26.79 -22.42
N GLY A 116 -0.93 -25.71 -21.95
CA GLY A 116 -2.38 -25.62 -21.76
C GLY A 116 -2.74 -24.64 -20.67
N GLY A 117 -2.99 -23.38 -21.04
CA GLY A 117 -3.43 -22.31 -20.13
C GLY A 117 -4.80 -22.62 -19.52
N ALA A 118 -4.82 -23.51 -18.55
CA ALA A 118 -6.01 -23.88 -17.79
C ALA A 118 -6.35 -22.77 -16.78
N GLY A 119 -7.16 -21.81 -17.23
CA GLY A 119 -8.09 -21.04 -16.40
C GLY A 119 -7.53 -20.37 -15.14
N LEU A 120 -6.32 -19.82 -15.18
CA LEU A 120 -5.80 -19.01 -14.08
C LEU A 120 -6.23 -17.56 -14.27
N HIS A 121 -6.95 -17.03 -13.28
CA HIS A 121 -7.43 -15.66 -13.25
C HIS A 121 -6.71 -14.90 -12.14
N ALA A 122 -6.11 -13.75 -12.46
CA ALA A 122 -5.41 -12.94 -11.47
C ALA A 122 -6.32 -11.84 -10.95
N VAL A 123 -6.52 -11.80 -9.64
CA VAL A 123 -7.32 -10.78 -8.95
C VAL A 123 -6.44 -9.98 -8.00
N VAL A 124 -6.73 -8.70 -7.81
CA VAL A 124 -6.00 -7.88 -6.84
C VAL A 124 -6.60 -8.10 -5.46
N LEU A 125 -5.78 -8.59 -4.54
CA LEU A 125 -6.09 -8.65 -3.12
C LEU A 125 -5.58 -7.38 -2.45
N ALA A 126 -6.50 -6.46 -2.14
CA ALA A 126 -6.16 -5.16 -1.58
C ALA A 126 -5.99 -5.21 -0.06
N GLN A 127 -6.87 -5.93 0.65
CA GLN A 127 -6.87 -6.03 2.11
C GLN A 127 -7.42 -7.39 2.58
N CYS A 128 -7.00 -7.83 3.76
CA CYS A 128 -7.50 -9.02 4.46
C CYS A 128 -7.55 -8.72 5.96
N ASP A 129 -8.72 -8.82 6.58
CA ASP A 129 -8.92 -8.58 8.03
C ASP A 129 -9.00 -9.90 8.84
N GLY A 130 -8.82 -11.04 8.17
CA GLY A 130 -8.91 -12.38 8.76
C GLY A 130 -10.33 -12.99 8.73
N GLN A 131 -11.36 -12.21 8.42
CA GLN A 131 -12.74 -12.69 8.20
C GLN A 131 -13.19 -12.46 6.75
N ARG A 132 -12.78 -11.34 6.18
CA ARG A 132 -13.14 -10.85 4.86
C ARG A 132 -11.89 -10.42 4.10
N VAL A 133 -11.97 -10.55 2.78
CA VAL A 133 -10.96 -10.08 1.84
C VAL A 133 -11.58 -9.05 0.92
N LEU A 134 -10.83 -7.97 0.69
CA LEU A 134 -11.18 -6.97 -0.31
C LEU A 134 -10.46 -7.34 -1.61
N LEU A 135 -11.26 -7.73 -2.61
CA LEU A 135 -10.79 -8.15 -3.91
C LEU A 135 -11.20 -7.13 -4.97
N GLN A 136 -10.37 -6.98 -5.98
CA GLN A 136 -10.69 -6.21 -7.16
C GLN A 136 -10.39 -7.05 -8.40
N ASP A 137 -11.46 -7.36 -9.13
CA ASP A 137 -11.40 -8.17 -10.34
C ASP A 137 -11.56 -7.27 -11.58
N PRO A 138 -10.48 -7.03 -12.34
CA PRO A 138 -10.55 -6.19 -13.54
C PRO A 138 -11.34 -6.82 -14.70
N GLY A 139 -11.53 -8.15 -14.69
CA GLY A 139 -12.28 -8.87 -15.72
C GLY A 139 -13.79 -8.94 -15.48
N ALA A 140 -14.28 -8.52 -14.31
CA ALA A 140 -15.69 -8.51 -14.00
C ALA A 140 -16.44 -7.46 -14.84
N ALA A 141 -17.55 -7.87 -15.47
CA ALA A 141 -18.41 -6.99 -16.26
C ALA A 141 -18.86 -5.77 -15.43
N GLY A 142 -18.47 -4.58 -15.87
CA GLY A 142 -18.66 -3.31 -15.14
C GLY A 142 -17.40 -2.45 -15.00
N ALA A 143 -16.25 -2.89 -15.51
CA ALA A 143 -15.00 -2.11 -15.56
C ALA A 143 -14.99 -1.07 -16.70
N GLU A 144 -15.98 -0.18 -16.72
CA GLU A 144 -16.14 0.86 -17.76
C GLU A 144 -15.15 2.02 -17.56
N SER A 145 -14.34 1.98 -16.50
CA SER A 145 -13.31 2.95 -16.17
C SER A 145 -12.10 2.28 -15.52
N GLY A 146 -11.38 1.44 -16.28
CA GLY A 146 -9.97 1.12 -16.02
C GLY A 146 -9.63 0.53 -14.64
N GLY A 147 -10.60 -0.08 -13.97
CA GLY A 147 -10.43 -0.78 -12.70
C GLY A 147 -11.71 -1.47 -12.29
N GLY A 148 -11.63 -2.78 -12.06
CA GLY A 148 -12.76 -3.59 -11.61
C GLY A 148 -13.41 -3.03 -10.35
N ARG A 149 -14.68 -3.37 -10.11
CA ARG A 149 -15.37 -2.96 -8.89
C ARG A 149 -14.76 -3.69 -7.68
N PRO A 150 -14.38 -2.96 -6.60
CA PRO A 150 -13.96 -3.59 -5.36
C PRO A 150 -15.13 -4.39 -4.78
N THR A 151 -14.88 -5.67 -4.49
CA THR A 151 -15.84 -6.61 -3.92
C THR A 151 -15.26 -7.16 -2.62
N ILE A 152 -16.11 -7.26 -1.60
CA ILE A 152 -15.75 -7.85 -0.32
C ILE A 152 -16.35 -9.25 -0.28
N GLU A 153 -15.54 -10.26 -0.06
CA GLU A 153 -15.99 -11.64 0.14
C GLU A 153 -15.38 -12.24 1.41
N SER A 154 -15.93 -13.34 1.90
CA SER A 154 -15.40 -14.00 3.10
C SER A 154 -14.11 -14.77 2.78
N VAL A 155 -13.19 -14.87 3.75
CA VAL A 155 -11.95 -15.66 3.60
C VAL A 155 -12.24 -17.13 3.20
N PRO A 156 -13.25 -17.82 3.77
CA PRO A 156 -13.56 -19.19 3.37
C PRO A 156 -14.05 -19.32 1.92
N GLU A 157 -14.84 -18.37 1.42
CA GLU A 157 -15.29 -18.35 0.02
C GLU A 157 -14.12 -18.09 -0.93
N PHE A 158 -13.27 -17.14 -0.59
CA PHE A 158 -12.04 -16.86 -1.34
C PHE A 158 -11.13 -18.08 -1.43
N THR A 159 -10.89 -18.74 -0.30
CA THR A 159 -9.98 -19.89 -0.21
C THR A 159 -10.44 -21.05 -1.09
N ARG A 160 -11.75 -21.20 -1.36
CA ARG A 160 -12.27 -22.23 -2.27
C ARG A 160 -11.87 -22.00 -3.73
N ARG A 161 -11.67 -20.74 -4.13
CA ARG A 161 -11.35 -20.31 -5.49
C ARG A 161 -9.85 -20.06 -5.68
N TRP A 162 -9.17 -19.73 -4.58
CA TRP A 162 -7.75 -19.39 -4.54
C TRP A 162 -6.86 -20.63 -4.66
N THR A 163 -5.81 -20.54 -5.47
CA THR A 163 -4.87 -21.64 -5.69
C THR A 163 -3.81 -21.77 -4.60
N GLY A 164 -3.80 -20.87 -3.60
CA GLY A 164 -2.76 -20.78 -2.57
C GLY A 164 -1.54 -19.97 -3.01
N GLU A 165 -1.60 -19.33 -4.18
CA GLU A 165 -0.48 -18.58 -4.74
C GLU A 165 -0.77 -17.08 -4.81
N LEU A 166 0.23 -16.30 -4.38
CA LEU A 166 0.24 -14.84 -4.43
C LEU A 166 1.46 -14.35 -5.22
N ILE A 167 1.29 -13.24 -5.92
CA ILE A 167 2.39 -12.45 -6.47
C ILE A 167 2.46 -11.18 -5.64
N LEU A 168 3.48 -11.10 -4.79
CA LEU A 168 3.77 -9.92 -3.99
C LEU A 168 4.50 -8.93 -4.88
N VAL A 169 4.04 -7.68 -4.90
CA VAL A 169 4.63 -6.61 -5.71
C VAL A 169 5.16 -5.53 -4.78
N SER A 170 6.35 -5.01 -5.09
CA SER A 170 6.96 -3.91 -4.37
C SER A 170 7.59 -2.94 -5.37
N SER A 171 7.50 -1.65 -5.10
CA SER A 171 8.16 -0.61 -5.89
C SER A 171 9.31 0.01 -5.12
N ARG A 172 10.45 0.23 -5.78
CA ARG A 172 11.56 1.01 -5.19
C ARG A 172 11.12 2.44 -4.85
N ALA A 173 10.22 3.03 -5.65
CA ALA A 173 9.67 4.36 -5.39
C ALA A 173 8.73 4.35 -4.17
N SER A 174 7.96 3.27 -3.96
CA SER A 174 7.14 3.11 -2.76
C SER A 174 8.00 2.95 -1.51
N LEU A 175 9.09 2.18 -1.59
CA LEU A 175 10.06 2.03 -0.50
C LEU A 175 10.80 3.34 -0.23
N ALA A 176 11.22 4.06 -1.26
CA ALA A 176 11.83 5.39 -1.14
C ALA A 176 10.84 6.42 -0.59
N GLY A 177 9.55 6.33 -0.93
CA GLY A 177 8.49 7.15 -0.37
C GLY A 177 8.21 6.86 1.10
N GLU A 178 8.22 5.59 1.52
CA GLU A 178 8.19 5.23 2.95
C GLU A 178 9.41 5.75 3.69
N LEU A 179 10.61 5.57 3.15
CA LEU A 179 11.85 6.13 3.70
C LEU A 179 11.81 7.68 3.76
N ALA A 180 11.28 8.34 2.73
CA ALA A 180 11.11 9.80 2.68
C ALA A 180 10.07 10.32 3.69
N ARG A 181 9.10 9.49 4.11
CA ARG A 181 8.20 9.83 5.23
C ARG A 181 8.91 9.75 6.59
N PHE A 182 10.04 9.06 6.68
CA PHE A 182 10.94 9.07 7.84
C PHE A 182 12.03 10.15 7.76
N ASP A 183 12.13 10.89 6.65
CA ASP A 183 13.11 11.99 6.52
C ASP A 183 12.60 13.26 7.23
N PHE A 184 13.40 13.74 8.19
CA PHE A 184 13.19 14.97 8.98
C PHE A 184 12.85 16.22 8.14
N SER A 185 13.07 16.19 6.82
CA SER A 185 12.71 17.26 5.89
C SER A 185 11.22 17.59 5.86
N TRP A 186 10.32 16.65 6.19
CA TRP A 186 8.89 16.94 6.34
C TRP A 186 8.51 17.37 7.77
N PHE A 187 9.30 17.02 8.79
CA PHE A 187 9.09 17.46 10.17
C PHE A 187 9.33 18.97 10.33
N ILE A 188 10.32 19.50 9.63
CA ILE A 188 10.67 20.93 9.63
C ILE A 188 9.47 21.84 9.28
N PRO A 189 8.72 21.63 8.18
CA PRO A 189 7.56 22.48 7.86
C PRO A 189 6.46 22.47 8.93
N SER A 190 6.24 21.33 9.61
CA SER A 190 5.25 21.23 10.71
C SER A 190 5.71 22.01 11.95
N LEU A 191 7.01 21.95 12.27
CA LEU A 191 7.62 22.69 13.38
C LEU A 191 7.62 24.21 13.12
N VAL A 192 7.96 24.62 11.90
CA VAL A 192 7.99 26.04 11.49
C VAL A 192 6.60 26.68 11.51
N ARG A 193 5.52 25.88 11.32
CA ARG A 193 4.13 26.34 11.43
C ARG A 193 3.78 26.81 12.85
N HIS A 194 4.44 26.27 13.88
CA HIS A 194 4.22 26.59 15.30
C HIS A 194 5.41 27.32 15.94
N ARG A 195 6.29 27.92 15.13
CA ARG A 195 7.51 28.60 15.60
C ARG A 195 7.27 29.69 16.65
N ARG A 196 6.09 30.30 16.67
CA ARG A 196 5.72 31.32 17.65
C ARG A 196 5.59 30.73 19.06
N LEU A 197 4.83 29.65 19.20
CA LEU A 197 4.68 28.93 20.48
C LEU A 197 6.01 28.32 20.95
N LEU A 198 6.79 27.75 20.03
CA LEU A 198 8.11 27.21 20.34
C LEU A 198 9.09 28.30 20.78
N GLY A 199 9.06 29.47 20.12
CA GLY A 199 9.85 30.63 20.49
C GLY A 199 9.47 31.19 21.86
N GLU A 200 8.17 31.23 22.19
CA GLU A 200 7.68 31.67 23.50
C GLU A 200 8.17 30.75 24.61
N VAL A 201 8.03 29.42 24.46
CA VAL A 201 8.54 28.45 25.43
C VAL A 201 10.06 28.53 25.55
N LEU A 202 10.78 28.60 24.42
CA LEU A 202 12.23 28.69 24.42
C LEU A 202 12.72 29.97 25.14
N LEU A 203 12.05 31.10 24.93
CA LEU A 203 12.39 32.35 25.58
C LEU A 203 12.11 32.30 27.08
N ILE A 204 10.96 31.75 27.50
CA ILE A 204 10.62 31.58 28.92
C ILE A 204 11.64 30.65 29.58
N SER A 205 11.90 29.48 28.99
CA SER A 205 12.90 28.54 29.50
C SER A 205 14.29 29.16 29.55
N PHE A 206 14.69 29.94 28.56
CA PHE A 206 15.97 30.65 28.56
C PHE A 206 16.08 31.68 29.69
N MET A 207 15.02 32.46 29.93
CA MET A 207 14.96 33.41 31.05
C MET A 207 14.99 32.70 32.40
N LEU A 208 14.26 31.59 32.55
CA LEU A 208 14.31 30.76 33.75
C LEU A 208 15.70 30.18 33.97
N GLN A 209 16.37 29.73 32.91
CA GLN A 209 17.74 29.24 32.98
C GLN A 209 18.72 30.33 33.44
N LEU A 210 18.51 31.57 32.98
CA LEU A 210 19.32 32.72 33.39
C LEU A 210 19.12 33.03 34.87
N PHE A 211 17.88 33.06 35.37
CA PHE A 211 17.59 33.22 36.80
C PHE A 211 18.12 32.06 37.65
N ALA A 212 18.04 30.83 37.15
CA ALA A 212 18.61 29.67 37.82
C ALA A 212 20.14 29.79 37.97
N LEU A 213 20.82 30.52 37.09
CA LEU A 213 22.26 30.78 37.17
C LEU A 213 22.64 31.90 38.15
N VAL A 214 21.70 32.79 38.47
CA VAL A 214 21.91 33.91 39.40
C VAL A 214 22.24 33.39 40.80
N SER A 215 21.53 32.37 41.29
CA SER A 215 21.74 31.79 42.63
C SER A 215 23.16 31.21 42.82
N PRO A 216 23.67 30.32 41.94
CA PRO A 216 25.07 29.86 41.97
C PRO A 216 26.10 31.00 41.89
N LEU A 217 25.85 32.01 41.04
CA LEU A 217 26.75 33.15 40.88
C LEU A 217 26.82 34.00 42.15
N PHE A 218 25.68 34.23 42.82
CA PHE A 218 25.66 34.89 44.12
C PHE A 218 26.44 34.09 45.16
N PHE A 219 26.23 32.78 45.26
CA PHE A 219 27.00 31.94 46.17
C PHE A 219 28.51 32.02 45.90
N GLN A 220 28.92 32.01 44.63
CA GLN A 220 30.33 32.18 44.26
C GLN A 220 30.89 33.52 44.73
N VAL A 221 30.19 34.63 44.51
CA VAL A 221 30.63 35.96 44.96
C VAL A 221 30.63 36.07 46.48
N VAL A 222 29.65 35.50 47.19
CA VAL A 222 29.65 35.50 48.66
C VAL A 222 30.87 34.76 49.19
N MET A 223 31.11 33.54 48.69
CA MET A 223 32.21 32.70 49.14
C MET A 223 33.58 33.32 48.82
N ASP A 224 33.75 33.89 47.63
CA ASP A 224 35.03 34.44 47.17
C ASP A 224 35.29 35.87 47.69
N LYS A 225 34.27 36.75 47.70
CA LYS A 225 34.43 38.16 48.09
C LYS A 225 34.13 38.43 49.57
N VAL A 226 33.09 37.82 50.15
CA VAL A 226 32.63 38.15 51.52
C VAL A 226 33.37 37.35 52.59
N LEU A 227 33.59 36.05 52.33
CA LEU A 227 34.30 35.19 53.28
C LEU A 227 35.79 35.54 53.39
N VAL A 228 36.41 35.96 52.28
CA VAL A 228 37.85 36.25 52.21
C VAL A 228 38.21 37.60 52.86
N HIS A 229 37.32 38.60 52.86
CA HIS A 229 37.65 39.97 53.32
C HIS A 229 36.88 40.46 54.57
N ARG A 230 36.05 39.62 55.23
CA ARG A 230 35.25 39.96 56.44
C ARG A 230 34.55 41.34 56.38
N GLY A 231 33.95 41.68 55.25
CA GLY A 231 33.11 42.87 55.11
C GLY A 231 31.69 42.59 55.61
N LEU A 232 31.43 42.81 56.90
CA LEU A 232 30.12 42.53 57.53
C LEU A 232 28.95 43.29 56.87
N THR A 233 29.20 44.46 56.27
CA THR A 233 28.21 45.24 55.52
C THR A 233 27.77 44.60 54.20
N THR A 234 28.60 43.76 53.57
CA THR A 234 28.25 43.05 52.33
C THR A 234 27.38 41.82 52.61
N LEU A 235 27.57 41.19 53.78
CA LEU A 235 26.77 40.05 54.23
C LEU A 235 25.29 40.44 54.39
N ASP A 236 25.01 41.58 55.03
CA ASP A 236 23.63 42.04 55.24
C ASP A 236 22.90 42.36 53.93
N VAL A 237 23.60 42.94 52.95
CA VAL A 237 23.03 43.22 51.62
C VAL A 237 22.71 41.92 50.86
N LEU A 238 23.56 40.90 51.02
CA LEU A 238 23.33 39.58 50.40
C LEU A 238 22.22 38.81 51.10
N VAL A 239 22.13 38.87 52.43
CA VAL A 239 21.02 38.28 53.20
C VAL A 239 19.71 38.96 52.86
N ALA A 240 19.67 40.30 52.78
CA ALA A 240 18.49 41.05 52.35
C ALA A 240 18.10 40.70 50.90
N GLY A 241 19.08 40.58 49.99
CA GLY A 241 18.84 40.13 48.61
C GLY A 241 18.27 38.71 48.54
N LEU A 242 18.81 37.77 49.33
CA LEU A 242 18.34 36.38 49.39
C LEU A 242 16.94 36.28 49.97
N VAL A 243 16.62 37.05 51.02
CA VAL A 243 15.28 37.10 51.60
C VAL A 243 14.26 37.62 50.59
N VAL A 244 14.58 38.66 49.82
CA VAL A 244 13.69 39.17 48.76
C VAL A 244 13.45 38.12 47.68
N VAL A 245 14.50 37.39 47.26
CA VAL A 245 14.37 36.31 46.26
C VAL A 245 13.50 35.17 46.78
N VAL A 246 13.73 34.72 48.02
CA VAL A 246 12.94 33.63 48.65
C VAL A 246 11.47 34.02 48.82
N VAL A 247 11.18 35.28 49.14
CA VAL A 247 9.80 35.79 49.24
C VAL A 247 9.12 35.90 47.87
N PHE A 248 9.87 36.16 46.79
CA PHE A 248 9.33 36.15 45.43
C PHE A 248 9.19 34.75 44.82
N GLU A 249 9.97 33.78 45.32
CA GLU A 249 9.89 32.37 44.89
C GLU A 249 8.81 31.57 45.65
N SER A 250 8.38 32.03 46.83
CA SER A 250 7.31 31.42 47.65
C SER A 250 5.92 31.93 47.31
#